data_AF-U1MWI0-F1
#
_entry.id   AF-U1MWI0-F1
#
_cell.length_a   1.000
_cell.length_b   1.000
_cell.length_c   1.000
_cell.angle_alpha   90.00
_cell.angle_beta   90.00
_cell.angle_gamma   90.00
#
_symmetry.space_group_name_H-M   'P 1'
#
loop_
_entity.id
_entity.type
_entity.pdbx_description
1 polymer ?
#
loop_
_entity_poly.entity_id
_entity_poly.type
_entity_poly.pdbx_seq_one_letter_code
_entity_poly.pdbx_strand_id
1 'polypeptide(L)' 'MMSKTLKTRDHHGADSLDIIIPVDAVREYDINQGDVFELEAEEQDGDVILRYRRVYES' A
#
# COMPACT_ATOMS: atom_id res chain seq x y z
N MET A 1 2.21 -12.07 13.27
CA MET A 1 1.74 -11.25 12.15
C MET A 1 1.00 -12.15 11.17
N MET A 2 -0.17 -11.75 10.69
CA MET A 2 -0.80 -12.40 9.54
C MET A 2 -0.42 -11.63 8.30
N SER A 3 0.17 -12.30 7.30
CA SER A 3 0.42 -11.72 5.98
C SER A 3 -0.77 -12.02 5.08
N LYS A 4 -1.12 -11.05 4.22
CA LYS A 4 -2.10 -11.24 3.15
C LYS A 4 -1.39 -11.03 1.82
N THR A 5 -1.66 -11.93 0.87
CA THR A 5 -1.20 -11.74 -0.51
C THR A 5 -2.12 -10.75 -1.21
N LEU A 6 -1.54 -9.70 -1.76
CA LEU A 6 -2.23 -8.72 -2.60
C LEU A 6 -1.76 -8.89 -4.04
N LYS A 7 -2.64 -8.54 -4.99
CA LYS A 7 -2.31 -8.51 -6.41
C LYS A 7 -2.38 -7.08 -6.90
N THR A 8 -1.35 -6.64 -7.62
CA THR A 8 -1.35 -5.37 -8.34
C THR A 8 -2.37 -5.36 -9.47
N ARG A 9 -2.85 -4.18 -9.83
CA ARG A 9 -3.75 -3.98 -10.97
C ARG A 9 -3.28 -2.82 -11.83
N ASP A 10 -3.55 -2.88 -13.12
CA ASP A 10 -3.24 -1.77 -14.03
C ASP A 10 -4.00 -0.52 -13.60
N HIS A 11 -3.27 0.60 -13.45
CA HIS A 11 -3.89 1.90 -13.26
C HIS A 11 -4.24 2.48 -14.64
N HIS A 12 -5.53 2.47 -15.00
CA HIS A 12 -5.95 2.82 -16.35
C HIS A 12 -5.59 4.27 -16.70
N GLY A 13 -4.74 4.44 -17.73
CA GLY A 13 -4.32 5.75 -18.22
C GLY A 13 -3.06 6.31 -17.55
N ALA A 14 -2.35 5.49 -16.76
CA ALA A 14 -1.06 5.85 -16.19
C ALA A 14 -0.05 4.71 -16.30
N ASP A 15 1.23 5.06 -16.32
CA ASP A 15 2.35 4.10 -16.21
C ASP A 15 2.60 3.72 -14.75
N SER A 16 1.54 3.33 -14.03
CA SER A 16 1.59 2.92 -12.62
C SER A 16 0.65 1.74 -12.34
N LEU A 17 0.85 1.10 -11.19
CA LEU A 17 0.03 0.00 -10.72
C LEU A 17 -0.66 0.38 -9.40
N ASP A 18 -1.89 -0.10 -9.24
CA ASP A 18 -2.64 0.01 -8.01
C ASP A 18 -2.38 -1.21 -7.10
N ILE A 19 -2.07 -0.95 -5.83
CA ILE A 19 -2.17 -1.93 -4.73
C ILE A 19 -3.35 -1.51 -3.85
N ILE A 20 -4.31 -2.42 -3.69
CA ILE A 20 -5.52 -2.15 -2.92
C ILE A 20 -5.26 -2.41 -1.43
N ILE A 21 -5.51 -1.41 -0.59
CA ILE A 21 -5.53 -1.58 0.87
C ILE A 21 -6.77 -2.44 1.24
N PRO A 22 -6.59 -3.62 1.85
CA PRO A 22 -7.72 -4.49 2.22
C PRO A 22 -8.70 -3.82 3.17
N VAL A 23 -10.00 -4.13 3.01
CA VAL A 23 -11.08 -3.54 3.81
C VAL A 23 -10.90 -3.73 5.32
N ASP A 24 -10.27 -4.81 5.76
CA ASP A 24 -9.94 -5.03 7.16
C ASP A 24 -8.89 -4.05 7.67
N ALA A 25 -7.82 -3.79 6.91
CA ALA A 25 -6.81 -2.79 7.28
C ALA A 25 -7.40 -1.37 7.27
N VAL A 26 -8.25 -1.05 6.28
CA VAL A 26 -8.96 0.22 6.24
C VAL A 26 -9.77 0.46 7.52
N ARG A 27 -10.51 -0.56 7.97
CA ARG A 27 -11.34 -0.46 9.19
C ARG A 27 -10.53 -0.50 10.48
N GLU A 28 -9.47 -1.32 10.52
CA GLU A 28 -8.63 -1.48 11.72
C GLU A 28 -7.83 -0.21 12.02
N TYR A 29 -7.33 0.46 10.98
CA TYR A 29 -6.46 1.63 11.11
C TYR A 29 -7.14 2.95 10.73
N ASP A 30 -8.47 2.94 10.54
CA ASP A 30 -9.27 4.11 10.16
C ASP A 30 -8.67 4.89 8.97
N ILE A 31 -8.26 4.16 7.93
CA ILE A 31 -7.62 4.74 6.75
C ILE A 31 -8.67 5.40 5.88
N ASN A 32 -8.48 6.68 5.59
CA ASN A 32 -9.42 7.47 4.81
C ASN A 32 -8.86 7.88 3.45
N GLN A 33 -9.74 8.28 2.53
CA GLN A 33 -9.35 8.69 1.17
C GLN A 33 -8.40 9.91 1.16
N GLY A 34 -8.46 10.75 2.19
CA GLY A 34 -7.60 11.93 2.35
C GLY A 34 -6.23 11.65 2.96
N ASP A 35 -5.99 10.43 3.46
CA ASP A 35 -4.72 10.08 4.09
C ASP A 35 -3.60 10.05 3.04
N VAL A 36 -2.42 10.53 3.44
CA VAL A 36 -1.23 10.51 2.58
C VAL A 36 -0.25 9.48 3.13
N PHE A 37 0.21 8.60 2.24
CA PHE A 37 1.22 7.61 2.52
C PHE A 37 2.49 7.93 1.74
N GLU A 38 3.64 7.80 2.38
CA GLU A 38 4.92 7.73 1.69
C GLU A 38 5.26 6.27 1.35
N LEU A 39 6.00 6.06 0.27
CA LEU A 39 6.52 4.75 -0.14
C LEU A 39 8.04 4.74 0.00
N GLU A 40 8.54 3.79 0.78
CA GLU A 40 9.94 3.37 0.79
C GLU A 40 10.06 2.01 0.11
N ALA A 41 11.05 1.85 -0.77
CA ALA A 41 11.32 0.59 -1.47
C ALA A 41 12.76 0.14 -1.22
N GLU A 42 12.94 -1.14 -0.88
CA GLU A 42 14.24 -1.76 -0.65
C GLU A 42 14.29 -3.17 -1.25
N GLU A 43 15.49 -3.59 -1.68
CA GLU A 43 15.76 -4.96 -2.11
C GLU A 43 16.57 -5.66 -1.01
N GLN A 44 16.06 -6.80 -0.53
CA GLN A 44 16.71 -7.59 0.52
C GLN A 44 16.64 -9.07 0.15
N ASP A 45 17.80 -9.73 0.04
CA ASP A 45 17.90 -11.18 -0.22
C ASP A 45 17.13 -11.64 -1.48
N GLY A 46 17.00 -10.76 -2.49
CA GLY A 46 16.26 -10.99 -3.74
C GLY A 46 14.76 -10.71 -3.67
N ASP A 47 14.26 -10.30 -2.50
CA ASP A 47 12.90 -9.83 -2.31
C ASP A 47 12.81 -8.31 -2.47
N VAL A 48 11.74 -7.85 -3.13
CA VAL A 48 11.40 -6.42 -3.19
C VAL A 48 10.39 -6.11 -2.09
N ILE A 49 10.77 -5.21 -1.19
CA ILE A 49 9.95 -4.80 -0.05
C ILE A 49 9.46 -3.38 -0.31
N LEU A 50 8.14 -3.20 -0.35
CA LEU A 50 7.48 -1.90 -0.42
C LEU A 50 6.85 -1.57 0.94
N ARG A 51 7.33 -0.52 1.59
CA ARG A 51 6.83 -0.06 2.89
C ARG A 51 6.05 1.23 2.71
N TYR A 52 4.76 1.17 3.04
CA TYR A 52 3.89 2.34 3.05
C TYR A 52 3.71 2.84 4.49
N ARG A 53 4.01 4.11 4.74
CA ARG A 53 3.81 4.75 6.05
C ARG A 53 2.87 5.94 5.91
N ARG A 54 1.81 5.98 6.72
CA ARG A 54 0.90 7.15 6.77
C ARG A 54 1.68 8.33 7.35
N VAL A 55 1.79 9.40 6.57
CA VAL A 55 2.48 10.65 6.97
C VAL A 55 1.50 11.80 7.21
N TYR A 56 0.25 11.64 6.79
CA TYR A 56 -0.83 12.58 7.06
C TYR A 56 -2.16 11.82 7.24
N GLU A 57 -2.91 12.18 8.26
CA GLU A 57 -4.25 11.70 8.56
C GLU A 57 -5.23 12.86 8.38
N SER A 58 -6.27 12.64 7.56
CA SER A 58 -7.26 13.67 7.21
C SER A 58 -8.46 13.69 8.15
#